data_AF-A0A3B9G081-F1
#
_entry.id   AF-A0A3B9G081-F1
#
_cell.length_a   1.000
_cell.length_b   1.000
_cell.length_c   1.000
_cell.angle_alpha   90.00
_cell.angle_beta   90.00
_cell.angle_gamma   90.00
#
_symmetry.space_group_name_H-M   'P 1'
#
loop_
_entity.id
_entity.type
_entity.pdbx_description
1 polymer ?
#
loop_
_entity_poly.entity_id
_entity_poly.type
_entity_poly.pdbx_seq_one_letter_code
_entity_poly.pdbx_strand_id
1 'polypeptide(L)'
;DRFAEYLEQADVIITHGGVGTIMTALKEKKIILGAARLTQYGEHQNDHQIQLLEAFDREGYLIYMKDLSDISPYLKQAETFQPKPYQSNTSAFIGKLQNWIDTH
;
A
#
# COMPACT_ATOMS: atom_id res chain seq x y z
N ASP A 1 8.83 8.11 -19.31
CA ASP A 1 8.74 7.24 -18.12
C ASP A 1 7.53 6.32 -18.20
N ARG A 2 7.71 5.08 -18.69
CA ARG A 2 6.59 4.17 -18.97
C ARG A 2 5.83 3.71 -17.72
N PHE A 3 6.48 3.74 -16.55
CA PHE A 3 5.86 3.34 -15.28
C PHE A 3 4.76 4.29 -14.83
N ALA A 4 4.99 5.60 -14.92
CA ALA A 4 4.00 6.61 -14.56
C ALA A 4 2.79 6.57 -15.50
N GLU A 5 3.02 6.39 -16.81
CA GLU A 5 1.95 6.24 -17.81
C GLU A 5 1.07 5.01 -17.54
N TYR A 6 1.66 3.87 -17.16
CA TYR A 6 0.88 2.68 -16.80
C TYR A 6 0.14 2.84 -15.47
N LEU A 7 0.72 3.56 -14.51
CA LEU A 7 0.06 3.90 -13.24
C LEU A 7 -1.17 4.76 -13.46
N GLU A 8 -1.08 5.75 -14.35
CA GLU A 8 -2.19 6.62 -14.72
C GLU A 8 -3.32 5.84 -15.42
N GLN A 9 -2.98 4.86 -16.25
CA GLN A 9 -3.97 4.00 -16.93
C GLN A 9 -4.54 2.88 -16.05
N ALA A 10 -3.87 2.52 -14.96
CA ALA A 10 -4.32 1.45 -14.08
C ALA A 10 -5.52 1.86 -13.22
N ASP A 11 -6.51 0.99 -13.12
CA ASP A 11 -7.66 1.14 -12.20
C ASP A 11 -7.31 0.63 -10.79
N VAL A 12 -6.55 -0.46 -10.73
CA VAL A 12 -6.14 -1.13 -9.48
C VAL A 12 -4.65 -1.48 -9.55
N ILE A 13 -3.93 -1.22 -8.46
CA ILE A 13 -2.49 -1.46 -8.35
C ILE A 13 -2.26 -2.51 -7.26
N ILE A 14 -1.61 -3.60 -7.62
CA ILE A 14 -1.24 -4.67 -6.68
C ILE A 14 0.26 -4.57 -6.42
N THR A 15 0.68 -4.42 -5.15
CA THR A 15 2.09 -4.21 -4.80
C THR A 15 2.48 -4.85 -3.46
N HIS A 16 3.71 -5.35 -3.37
CA HIS A 16 4.29 -5.98 -2.17
C HIS A 16 4.73 -4.99 -1.08
N GLY A 17 4.06 -3.84 -0.98
CA GLY A 17 4.35 -2.87 0.07
C GLY A 17 5.58 -1.99 -0.19
N GLY A 18 5.96 -1.79 -1.45
CA GLY A 18 6.96 -0.78 -1.80
C GLY A 18 6.42 0.62 -1.53
N VAL A 19 6.95 1.31 -0.51
CA VAL A 19 6.43 2.60 -0.04
C VAL A 19 6.39 3.65 -1.15
N GLY A 20 7.44 3.74 -1.97
CA GLY A 20 7.48 4.68 -3.10
C GLY A 20 6.32 4.48 -4.09
N THR A 21 5.98 3.23 -4.39
CA THR A 21 4.86 2.90 -5.27
C THR A 21 3.52 3.22 -4.63
N ILE A 22 3.33 2.88 -3.35
CA ILE A 22 2.11 3.21 -2.60
C ILE A 22 1.90 4.73 -2.59
N MET A 23 2.96 5.49 -2.35
CA MET A 23 2.90 6.95 -2.31
C MET A 23 2.52 7.58 -3.64
N THR A 24 3.12 7.09 -4.73
CA THR A 24 2.77 7.55 -6.08
C THR A 24 1.32 7.20 -6.39
N ALA A 25 0.90 5.97 -6.12
CA ALA A 25 -0.48 5.53 -6.34
C ALA A 25 -1.51 6.32 -5.52
N LEU A 26 -1.19 6.65 -4.26
CA LEU A 26 -2.05 7.47 -3.40
C LEU A 26 -2.19 8.91 -3.90
N LYS A 27 -1.10 9.50 -4.42
CA LYS A 27 -1.14 10.84 -5.05
C LYS A 27 -2.03 10.85 -6.30
N GLU A 28 -1.93 9.78 -7.09
CA GLU A 28 -2.76 9.57 -8.29
C GLU A 28 -4.18 9.07 -7.97
N LYS A 29 -4.56 8.99 -6.68
CA LYS A 29 -5.89 8.55 -6.19
C LYS A 29 -6.30 7.16 -6.69
N LYS A 30 -5.32 6.28 -6.89
CA LYS A 30 -5.53 4.92 -7.40
C LYS A 30 -5.87 3.95 -6.28
N ILE A 31 -6.64 2.92 -6.61
CA ILE A 31 -6.96 1.84 -5.68
C ILE A 31 -5.73 0.95 -5.54
N ILE A 32 -5.33 0.65 -4.31
CA ILE A 32 -4.09 -0.09 -4.01
C ILE A 32 -4.45 -1.34 -3.22
N LEU A 33 -4.00 -2.49 -3.71
CA LEU A 33 -3.96 -3.76 -3.01
C LEU A 33 -2.52 -4.00 -2.53
N GLY A 34 -2.27 -3.77 -1.25
CA GLY A 34 -0.95 -3.95 -0.64
C GLY A 34 -0.80 -5.37 -0.08
N ALA A 35 0.34 -6.01 -0.29
CA ALA A 35 0.73 -7.25 0.39
C ALA A 35 2.02 -7.04 1.18
N ALA A 36 2.11 -7.54 2.40
CA ALA A 36 3.37 -7.54 3.15
C ALA A 36 4.24 -8.70 2.67
N ARG A 37 5.57 -8.52 2.69
CA ARG A 37 6.47 -9.67 2.64
C ARG A 37 6.38 -10.40 3.97
N LEU A 38 5.65 -11.51 3.99
CA LEU A 38 5.52 -12.34 5.20
C LEU A 38 6.80 -13.14 5.42
N THR A 39 7.32 -13.07 6.64
CA THR A 39 8.49 -13.79 7.19
C THR A 39 8.43 -15.32 7.07
N GLN A 40 7.29 -15.89 6.66
CA GLN A 40 7.15 -17.32 6.35
C GLN A 40 8.09 -17.83 5.24
N TYR A 41 8.76 -16.91 4.51
CA TYR A 41 9.77 -17.21 3.49
C TYR A 41 11.24 -16.97 3.95
N GLY A 42 11.49 -16.70 5.24
CA GLY A 42 12.85 -16.67 5.80
C GLY A 42 13.63 -15.36 5.71
N GLU A 43 13.01 -14.25 5.30
CA GLU A 43 13.64 -12.91 5.38
C GLU A 43 13.41 -12.33 6.79
N HIS A 44 14.48 -12.15 7.57
CA HIS A 44 14.41 -11.47 8.87
C HIS A 44 13.89 -10.04 8.72
N GLN A 45 12.92 -9.69 9.57
CA GLN A 45 12.33 -8.36 9.82
C GLN A 45 11.53 -7.71 8.69
N ASN A 46 10.23 -7.52 8.91
CA ASN A 46 9.62 -6.21 8.66
C ASN A 46 8.26 -6.01 9.36
N ASP A 47 8.22 -6.13 10.69
CA ASP A 47 7.04 -5.80 11.49
C ASP A 47 6.52 -4.38 11.18
N HIS A 48 7.42 -3.46 10.82
CA HIS A 48 7.09 -2.10 10.42
C HIS A 48 6.34 -2.01 9.09
N GLN A 49 6.62 -2.89 8.10
CA GLN A 49 5.87 -2.90 6.85
C GLN A 49 4.43 -3.36 7.08
N ILE A 50 4.24 -4.39 7.92
CA ILE A 50 2.92 -4.86 8.31
C ILE A 50 2.17 -3.75 9.03
N GLN A 51 2.79 -3.09 10.01
CA GLN A 51 2.19 -1.97 10.74
C GLN A 51 1.78 -0.82 9.82
N LEU A 52 2.58 -0.52 8.79
CA LEU A 52 2.26 0.51 7.80
C LEU A 52 1.03 0.12 6.97
N LEU A 53 1.03 -1.09 6.43
CA LEU A 53 -0.09 -1.61 5.63
C LEU A 53 -1.37 -1.69 6.46
N GLU A 54 -1.31 -2.17 7.70
CA GLU A 54 -2.44 -2.18 8.62
C GLU A 54 -2.94 -0.78 8.97
N ALA A 55 -2.03 0.18 9.18
CA ALA A 55 -2.42 1.56 9.43
C ALA A 55 -3.11 2.15 8.20
N PHE A 56 -2.60 1.92 7.00
CA PHE A 56 -3.15 2.49 5.77
C PHE A 56 -4.48 1.83 5.39
N ASP A 57 -4.61 0.53 5.61
CA ASP A 57 -5.87 -0.21 5.47
C ASP A 57 -6.93 0.34 6.42
N ARG A 58 -6.60 0.48 7.71
CA ARG A 58 -7.50 1.05 8.72
C ARG A 58 -7.87 2.50 8.44
N GLU A 59 -6.92 3.29 7.96
CA GLU A 59 -7.17 4.69 7.62
C GLU A 59 -7.93 4.85 6.29
N GLY A 60 -8.07 3.79 5.49
CA GLY A 60 -8.83 3.77 4.23
C GLY A 60 -8.04 4.30 3.03
N TYR A 61 -6.72 4.21 3.07
CA TYR A 61 -5.83 4.60 1.97
C TYR A 61 -5.60 3.47 0.97
N LEU A 62 -5.55 2.22 1.42
CA LEU A 62 -5.37 1.03 0.59
C LEU A 62 -6.15 -0.15 1.18
N ILE A 63 -6.13 -1.29 0.50
CA ILE A 63 -6.62 -2.57 1.02
C ILE A 63 -5.41 -3.45 1.30
N TYR A 64 -5.27 -3.92 2.55
CA TYR A 64 -4.19 -4.82 2.92
C TYR A 64 -4.58 -6.29 2.73
N MET A 65 -3.93 -6.96 1.78
CA MET A 65 -4.03 -8.38 1.52
C MET A 65 -3.19 -9.18 2.52
N LYS A 66 -3.82 -9.55 3.64
CA LYS A 66 -3.20 -10.33 4.73
C LYS A 66 -2.96 -11.78 4.35
N ASP A 67 -3.87 -12.36 3.56
CA ASP A 67 -3.78 -13.72 3.06
C ASP A 67 -3.79 -13.68 1.52
N LEU A 68 -2.77 -14.27 0.90
CA LEU A 68 -2.65 -14.32 -0.56
C LEU A 68 -3.09 -15.68 -1.12
N SER A 69 -3.55 -16.61 -0.28
CA SER A 69 -4.08 -17.90 -0.72
C SER A 69 -5.31 -17.75 -1.62
N ASP A 70 -6.13 -16.74 -1.35
CA ASP A 70 -7.23 -16.30 -2.21
C ASP A 70 -7.28 -14.77 -2.30
N ILE A 71 -7.02 -14.24 -3.49
CA ILE A 71 -7.07 -12.79 -3.75
C ILE A 71 -8.47 -12.29 -4.16
N SER A 72 -9.38 -13.21 -4.51
CA SER A 72 -10.73 -12.90 -4.98
C SER A 72 -11.52 -11.95 -4.07
N PRO A 73 -11.51 -12.10 -2.72
CA PRO A 73 -12.24 -11.18 -1.85
C PRO A 73 -11.69 -9.74 -1.92
N TYR A 74 -10.38 -9.57 -2.05
CA TYR A 74 -9.75 -8.25 -2.13
C TYR A 74 -10.03 -7.56 -3.46
N LEU A 75 -10.11 -8.33 -4.56
CA LEU A 75 -10.50 -7.79 -5.87
C LEU A 75 -11.95 -7.28 -5.85
N LYS A 76 -12.88 -8.04 -5.26
CA LYS A 76 -14.27 -7.58 -5.08
C LYS A 76 -14.36 -6.35 -4.19
N GLN A 77 -13.54 -6.28 -3.14
CA GLN A 77 -13.46 -5.08 -2.31
C GLN A 77 -12.95 -3.89 -3.11
N ALA A 78 -11.91 -4.08 -3.94
CA ALA A 78 -11.33 -3.03 -4.77
C ALA A 78 -12.34 -2.40 -5.73
N GLU A 79 -13.28 -3.16 -6.30
CA GLU A 79 -14.32 -2.65 -7.20
C GLU A 79 -15.18 -1.53 -6.59
N THR A 80 -15.37 -1.55 -5.26
CA THR A 80 -16.21 -0.58 -4.54
C THR A 80 -15.40 0.35 -3.62
N PHE A 81 -14.10 0.10 -3.50
CA PHE A 81 -13.24 0.83 -2.60
C PHE A 81 -12.84 2.18 -3.20
N GLN A 82 -12.96 3.24 -2.40
CA GLN A 82 -12.48 4.56 -2.76
C GLN A 82 -11.36 4.96 -1.80
N PRO A 83 -10.10 5.04 -2.27
CA PRO A 83 -8.99 5.42 -1.43
C PRO A 83 -9.16 6.86 -0.95
N LYS A 84 -8.89 7.11 0.33
CA LYS A 84 -8.86 8.48 0.83
C LYS A 84 -7.78 9.28 0.10
N PRO A 85 -8.08 10.53 -0.29
CA PRO A 85 -7.09 11.38 -0.93
C PRO A 85 -5.95 11.63 0.06
N TYR A 86 -4.73 11.38 -0.38
CA TYR A 86 -3.56 11.68 0.43
C TYR A 86 -3.40 13.20 0.55
N GLN A 87 -3.51 13.73 1.77
CA GLN A 87 -3.19 15.13 2.09
C GLN A 87 -1.86 15.20 2.85
N SER A 88 -0.89 15.89 2.25
CA SER A 88 0.50 16.05 2.71
C SER A 88 0.66 16.55 4.15
N ASN A 89 -0.37 17.11 4.78
CA ASN A 89 -0.31 17.68 6.13
C ASN A 89 -0.53 16.65 7.24
N THR A 90 -0.74 15.38 6.93
CA THR A 90 -0.83 14.35 7.97
C THR A 90 0.58 14.08 8.49
N SER A 91 1.07 14.91 9.41
CA SER A 91 2.41 14.78 10.02
C SER A 91 2.66 13.42 10.65
N ALA A 92 1.60 12.77 11.16
CA ALA A 92 1.64 11.37 11.61
C ALA A 92 1.93 10.37 10.48
N PHE A 93 1.47 10.65 9.26
CA PHE A 93 1.71 9.82 8.08
C PHE A 93 3.13 10.02 7.56
N ILE A 94 3.60 11.26 7.43
CA ILE A 94 5.00 11.55 7.07
C ILE A 94 5.95 10.93 8.10
N GLY A 95 5.65 11.03 9.41
CA GLY A 95 6.47 10.42 10.46
C GLY A 95 6.57 8.90 10.35
N LYS A 96 5.46 8.21 10.08
CA LYS A 96 5.47 6.74 9.86
C LYS A 96 6.28 6.35 8.62
N LEU A 97 6.22 7.14 7.56
CA LEU A 97 6.96 6.91 6.33
C LEU A 97 8.45 7.21 6.46
N GLN A 98 8.81 8.31 7.12
CA GLN A 98 10.19 8.69 7.39
C GLN A 98 10.89 7.59 8.19
N ASN A 99 10.22 7.08 9.24
CA ASN A 99 10.72 5.95 10.01
C ASN A 99 10.95 4.70 9.14
N TRP A 100 10.08 4.43 8.15
CA TRP A 100 10.28 3.29 7.25
C TRP A 100 11.51 3.46 6.35
N ILE A 101 11.69 4.67 5.79
CA ILE A 101 12.85 5.02 4.94
C ILE A 101 14.15 5.00 5.75
N ASP A 102 14.14 5.46 7.00
CA ASP A 102 15.34 5.52 7.83
C ASP A 102 15.76 4.14 8.39
N THR A 103 14.87 3.14 8.33
CA THR A 103 15.12 1.77 8.86
C THR A 103 15.55 0.78 7.76
N HIS A 104 15.60 1.19 6.47
CA HIS A 104 15.97 0.36 5.31
C HIS A 104 16.89 1.10 4.33
#